data_AF-A0A374E2E4-F1
#
_entry.id   AF-A0A374E2E4-F1
#
_cell.length_a   1.000
_cell.length_b   1.000
_cell.length_c   1.000
_cell.angle_alpha   90.00
_cell.angle_beta   90.00
_cell.angle_gamma   90.00
#
_symmetry.space_group_name_H-M   'P 1'
#
loop_
_entity.id
_entity.type
_entity.pdbx_description
1 polymer ?
#
loop_
_entity_poly.entity_id
_entity_poly.type
_entity_poly.pdbx_seq_one_letter_code
_entity_poly.pdbx_strand_id
1 'polypeptide(L)'
;MMKKICILVVAVCMVLSACSNKTNNVKFSEFNSEYVPVNEITDTYSKALKLEYAHFTIRDSVRIADVSSVSRTLYKPSDGFLFNKEQRFIDYLNGSPVDLSKISVSSDDMGEYHQLNAEGGYPYFTDYDGGSIVWIKDEDAEAFFLTNENITVKRYYCCNTFDDEKYKLKDCEMSISEAIEKSAEFSEGLRKIGYPQMSPFEIRVEKINDTYAFRIDMVQQDNGVPLRAANSGFEGRESSVNDVFTGRLSKINSNPAGYTVLITSSSDIGCFRNNENVFCEYEKENIDKVITPYSALRYIDDNLSDNSSYEVDYIGLENKIYWVDAETGVYSSTPMWTVSLYSPTEEKLYYALVDCETGDFSFYSQSSGDINL
;
A
#
# COMPACT_ATOMS: atom_id res chain seq x y z
N MET A 1 -6.49 23.06 65.68
CA MET A 1 -7.59 22.56 64.84
C MET A 1 -7.57 23.34 63.51
N MET A 2 -7.30 22.62 62.42
CA MET A 2 -7.46 22.93 60.98
C MET A 2 -6.83 24.19 60.33
N LYS A 3 -5.90 23.88 59.41
CA LYS A 3 -5.37 24.70 58.30
C LYS A 3 -6.52 25.17 57.39
N LYS A 4 -6.52 26.45 56.97
CA LYS A 4 -7.29 26.91 55.80
C LYS A 4 -6.37 26.93 54.59
N ILE A 5 -6.73 26.10 53.63
CA ILE A 5 -6.04 25.78 52.39
C ILE A 5 -6.37 26.82 51.32
N CYS A 6 -5.32 27.20 50.58
CA CYS A 6 -5.38 27.94 49.32
C CYS A 6 -6.22 27.19 48.27
N ILE A 7 -7.27 27.80 47.72
CA ILE A 7 -7.76 27.50 46.37
C ILE A 7 -8.29 28.81 45.77
N LEU A 8 -7.40 29.57 45.14
CA LEU A 8 -7.75 30.52 44.10
C LEU A 8 -6.85 30.14 42.91
N VAL A 9 -7.41 30.12 41.70
CA VAL A 9 -6.77 29.70 40.43
C VAL A 9 -6.86 28.19 40.10
N VAL A 10 -8.08 27.66 39.95
CA VAL A 10 -8.35 26.50 39.06
C VAL A 10 -9.72 26.65 38.37
N ALA A 11 -10.06 27.86 37.90
CA ALA A 11 -11.30 28.11 37.17
C ALA A 11 -11.08 28.64 35.73
N VAL A 12 -9.83 28.77 35.29
CA VAL A 12 -9.48 29.22 33.92
C VAL A 12 -8.86 28.09 33.08
N CYS A 13 -8.53 26.94 33.67
CA CYS A 13 -7.93 25.80 32.93
C CYS A 13 -8.92 24.67 32.58
N MET A 14 -10.17 24.70 33.06
CA MET A 14 -11.16 23.64 32.75
C MET A 14 -12.09 23.97 31.57
N VAL A 15 -11.91 25.10 30.90
CA VAL A 15 -12.67 25.44 29.68
C VAL A 15 -11.82 25.27 28.40
N LEU A 16 -10.57 24.83 28.51
CA LEU A 16 -9.68 24.56 27.36
C LEU A 16 -9.34 23.08 27.13
N SER A 17 -9.86 22.17 27.95
CA SER A 17 -9.69 20.71 27.76
C SER A 17 -10.96 20.02 27.26
N ALA A 18 -11.92 20.78 26.73
CA ALA A 18 -13.15 20.27 26.14
C ALA A 18 -13.39 20.82 24.71
N CYS A 19 -12.33 21.13 23.97
CA CYS A 19 -12.37 20.96 22.52
C CYS A 19 -12.43 19.45 22.27
N SER A 20 -13.61 18.84 22.47
CA SER A 20 -13.90 17.57 21.82
C SER A 20 -13.63 17.80 20.35
N ASN A 21 -12.74 17.04 19.73
CA ASN A 21 -12.73 16.86 18.28
C ASN A 21 -14.14 16.37 17.91
N LYS A 22 -15.04 17.29 17.59
CA LYS A 22 -16.32 16.96 16.99
C LYS A 22 -15.95 16.49 15.59
N THR A 23 -15.83 15.19 15.41
CA THR A 23 -16.03 14.61 14.09
C THR A 23 -17.48 14.88 13.74
N ASN A 24 -17.71 15.62 12.66
CA ASN A 24 -19.04 15.76 12.10
C ASN A 24 -19.45 14.35 11.61
N ASN A 25 -20.34 13.68 12.33
CA ASN A 25 -20.74 12.31 12.00
C ASN A 25 -21.90 12.34 10.99
N VAL A 26 -21.68 12.93 9.81
CA VAL A 26 -22.69 12.94 8.75
C VAL A 26 -22.85 11.53 8.23
N LYS A 27 -24.06 10.97 8.30
CA LYS A 27 -24.32 9.64 7.73
C LYS A 27 -24.40 9.75 6.21
N PHE A 28 -23.80 8.79 5.51
CA PHE A 28 -23.86 8.77 4.05
C PHE A 28 -25.30 8.77 3.50
N SER A 29 -26.24 8.10 4.18
CA SER A 29 -27.67 8.11 3.81
C SER A 29 -28.33 9.49 3.81
N GLU A 30 -27.72 10.45 4.49
CA GLU A 30 -28.18 11.85 4.61
C GLU A 30 -27.37 12.78 3.67
N PHE A 31 -26.30 12.27 3.06
CA PHE A 31 -25.45 12.98 2.11
C PHE A 31 -25.98 12.82 0.67
N ASN A 32 -26.09 13.92 -0.05
CA ASN A 32 -26.55 13.89 -1.45
C ASN A 32 -25.37 13.54 -2.38
N SER A 33 -25.11 12.25 -2.54
CA SER A 33 -24.06 11.72 -3.41
C SER A 33 -24.47 11.67 -4.88
N GLU A 34 -23.55 12.07 -5.76
CA GLU A 34 -23.65 11.92 -7.20
C GLU A 34 -22.95 10.63 -7.64
N TYR A 35 -23.62 9.81 -8.45
CA TYR A 35 -23.07 8.60 -9.07
C TYR A 35 -22.91 8.79 -10.57
N VAL A 36 -21.84 8.24 -11.14
CA VAL A 36 -21.57 8.25 -12.58
C VAL A 36 -21.27 6.84 -13.09
N PRO A 37 -21.57 6.55 -14.37
CA PRO A 37 -21.02 5.37 -15.05
C PRO A 37 -19.51 5.30 -14.89
N VAL A 38 -18.98 4.08 -14.72
CA VAL A 38 -17.54 3.90 -14.47
C VAL A 38 -16.67 4.46 -15.61
N ASN A 39 -17.10 4.29 -16.85
CA ASN A 39 -16.41 4.82 -18.03
C ASN A 39 -16.46 6.36 -18.16
N GLU A 40 -17.20 7.05 -17.30
CA GLU A 40 -17.29 8.52 -17.26
C GLU A 40 -16.55 9.12 -16.04
N ILE A 41 -15.96 8.29 -15.17
CA ILE A 41 -15.26 8.75 -13.95
C ILE A 41 -14.17 9.75 -14.30
N THR A 42 -13.36 9.46 -15.33
CA THR A 42 -12.20 10.28 -15.70
C THR A 42 -12.60 11.74 -15.98
N ASP A 43 -13.78 11.97 -16.54
CA ASP A 43 -14.31 13.31 -16.84
C ASP A 43 -14.72 14.10 -15.59
N THR A 44 -14.96 13.40 -14.47
CA THR A 44 -15.42 14.03 -13.22
C THR A 44 -14.30 14.58 -12.35
N TYR A 45 -13.06 14.14 -12.56
CA TYR A 45 -11.93 14.52 -11.72
C TYR A 45 -11.62 16.03 -11.77
N SER A 46 -11.70 16.64 -12.96
CA SER A 46 -11.43 18.08 -13.11
C SER A 46 -12.35 18.95 -12.25
N LYS A 47 -13.61 18.51 -12.04
CA LYS A 47 -14.56 19.17 -11.14
C LYS A 47 -14.13 18.99 -9.69
N ALA A 48 -13.78 17.77 -9.29
CA ALA A 48 -13.35 17.45 -7.93
C ALA A 48 -12.12 18.25 -7.50
N LEU A 49 -11.11 18.32 -8.38
CA LEU A 49 -9.83 18.99 -8.08
C LEU A 49 -9.91 20.52 -7.94
N LYS A 50 -10.96 21.16 -8.48
CA LYS A 50 -11.08 22.64 -8.52
C LYS A 50 -11.93 23.21 -7.39
N LEU A 51 -12.46 22.36 -6.51
CA LEU A 51 -13.31 22.81 -5.42
C LEU A 51 -12.48 23.22 -4.21
N GLU A 52 -13.07 24.11 -3.44
CA GLU A 52 -12.57 24.46 -2.11
C GLU A 52 -13.18 23.51 -1.09
N TYR A 53 -12.33 22.94 -0.24
CA TYR A 53 -12.68 22.06 0.86
C TYR A 53 -12.31 22.77 2.17
N ALA A 54 -13.11 22.57 3.21
CA ALA A 54 -12.94 23.28 4.47
C ALA A 54 -11.75 22.77 5.28
N HIS A 55 -11.44 21.48 5.19
CA HIS A 55 -10.51 20.79 6.09
C HIS A 55 -9.25 20.27 5.39
N PHE A 56 -9.15 20.38 4.08
CA PHE A 56 -7.95 20.01 3.34
C PHE A 56 -7.74 20.82 2.07
N THR A 57 -6.50 20.85 1.61
CA THR A 57 -6.13 21.37 0.30
C THR A 57 -5.61 20.24 -0.57
N ILE A 58 -6.00 20.24 -1.83
CA ILE A 58 -5.48 19.30 -2.82
C ILE A 58 -4.19 19.86 -3.41
N ARG A 59 -3.09 19.11 -3.33
CA ARG A 59 -1.81 19.54 -3.91
C ARG A 59 -1.91 19.59 -5.44
N ASP A 60 -1.24 20.55 -6.07
CA ASP A 60 -1.16 20.65 -7.54
C ASP A 60 -0.56 19.39 -8.18
N SER A 61 0.25 18.66 -7.43
CA SER A 61 0.87 17.40 -7.83
C SER A 61 0.01 16.16 -7.53
N VAL A 62 -1.24 16.32 -7.08
CA VAL A 62 -2.12 15.18 -6.81
C VAL A 62 -2.29 14.40 -8.11
N ARG A 63 -2.13 13.08 -8.02
CA ARG A 63 -2.26 12.20 -9.17
C ARG A 63 -3.49 11.34 -9.01
N ILE A 64 -4.07 11.00 -10.15
CA ILE A 64 -5.37 10.38 -10.27
C ILE A 64 -5.23 9.11 -11.08
N ALA A 65 -5.84 8.02 -10.61
CA ALA A 65 -5.89 6.77 -11.34
C ALA A 65 -6.82 6.86 -12.57
N ASP A 66 -6.36 6.38 -13.73
CA ASP A 66 -7.19 6.21 -14.92
C ASP A 66 -8.00 4.91 -14.77
N VAL A 67 -9.33 5.02 -14.77
CA VAL A 67 -10.23 3.92 -14.44
C VAL A 67 -11.25 3.78 -15.56
N SER A 68 -11.25 2.61 -16.21
CA SER A 68 -12.15 2.31 -17.33
C SER A 68 -13.16 1.21 -17.00
N SER A 69 -12.91 0.41 -15.95
CA SER A 69 -13.85 -0.58 -15.43
C SER A 69 -13.54 -0.85 -13.96
N VAL A 70 -14.55 -1.26 -13.21
CA VAL A 70 -14.46 -1.59 -11.79
C VAL A 70 -15.29 -2.84 -11.54
N SER A 71 -14.83 -3.70 -10.64
CA SER A 71 -15.52 -4.93 -10.30
C SER A 71 -15.39 -5.27 -8.82
N ARG A 72 -16.41 -5.96 -8.32
CA ARG A 72 -16.34 -6.75 -7.10
C ARG A 72 -15.83 -8.14 -7.48
N THR A 73 -14.67 -8.48 -6.97
CA THR A 73 -14.00 -9.73 -7.34
C THR A 73 -13.78 -10.58 -6.10
N LEU A 74 -14.16 -11.85 -6.17
CA LEU A 74 -13.76 -12.89 -5.23
C LEU A 74 -12.45 -13.49 -5.68
N TYR A 75 -11.56 -13.71 -4.72
CA TYR A 75 -10.26 -14.32 -4.96
C TYR A 75 -10.06 -15.54 -4.09
N LYS A 76 -9.17 -16.41 -4.56
CA LYS A 76 -8.51 -17.40 -3.71
C LYS A 76 -7.03 -17.05 -3.63
N PRO A 77 -6.37 -17.37 -2.51
CA PRO A 77 -4.92 -17.34 -2.46
C PRO A 77 -4.45 -18.34 -3.52
N SER A 78 -3.25 -18.13 -4.04
CA SER A 78 -2.70 -19.03 -5.05
C SER A 78 -2.26 -20.38 -4.48
N ASP A 79 -3.02 -20.96 -3.56
CA ASP A 79 -2.66 -22.17 -2.82
C ASP A 79 -2.68 -23.38 -3.75
N GLY A 80 -1.51 -24.01 -3.91
CA GLY A 80 -1.24 -25.06 -4.90
C GLY A 80 -0.65 -24.56 -6.23
N PHE A 81 -0.62 -23.24 -6.43
CA PHE A 81 -0.03 -22.57 -7.59
C PHE A 81 1.41 -22.09 -7.37
N LEU A 82 1.85 -22.06 -6.10
CA LEU A 82 3.20 -21.75 -5.67
C LEU A 82 4.21 -22.63 -6.44
N PHE A 83 4.36 -23.93 -6.16
CA PHE A 83 5.40 -24.74 -6.83
C PHE A 83 5.54 -24.61 -8.36
N ASN A 84 4.45 -24.56 -9.13
CA ASN A 84 4.55 -24.48 -10.60
C ASN A 84 4.88 -23.07 -11.12
N LYS A 85 4.32 -22.01 -10.53
CA LYS A 85 4.70 -20.63 -10.89
C LYS A 85 6.06 -20.26 -10.28
N GLU A 86 6.38 -20.79 -9.12
CA GLU A 86 7.67 -20.67 -8.45
C GLU A 86 8.76 -21.34 -9.24
N GLN A 87 8.56 -22.57 -9.72
CA GLN A 87 9.50 -23.21 -10.63
C GLN A 87 9.70 -22.36 -11.88
N ARG A 88 8.62 -21.90 -12.53
CA ARG A 88 8.73 -21.02 -13.72
C ARG A 88 9.40 -19.68 -13.39
N PHE A 89 9.23 -19.18 -12.18
CA PHE A 89 9.85 -17.96 -11.69
C PHE A 89 11.34 -18.15 -11.43
N ILE A 90 11.72 -19.23 -10.75
CA ILE A 90 13.10 -19.63 -10.53
C ILE A 90 13.78 -19.89 -11.88
N ASP A 91 13.12 -20.58 -12.80
CA ASP A 91 13.62 -20.81 -14.16
C ASP A 91 13.81 -19.49 -14.92
N TYR A 92 12.85 -18.56 -14.78
CA TYR A 92 12.92 -17.23 -15.37
C TYR A 92 14.11 -16.44 -14.83
N LEU A 93 14.28 -16.41 -13.51
CA LEU A 93 15.38 -15.68 -12.86
C LEU A 93 16.76 -16.30 -13.13
N ASN A 94 16.84 -17.63 -13.29
CA ASN A 94 18.08 -18.31 -13.68
C ASN A 94 18.29 -18.38 -15.21
N GLY A 95 17.33 -17.89 -16.00
CA GLY A 95 17.34 -17.98 -17.46
C GLY A 95 17.30 -19.41 -18.03
N SER A 96 17.16 -20.43 -17.18
CA SER A 96 17.16 -21.85 -17.55
C SER A 96 16.47 -22.70 -16.48
N PRO A 97 15.93 -23.88 -16.84
CA PRO A 97 15.27 -24.77 -15.88
C PRO A 97 16.19 -25.21 -14.75
N VAL A 98 15.75 -25.05 -13.50
CA VAL A 98 16.50 -25.47 -12.31
C VAL A 98 15.85 -26.72 -11.69
N ASP A 99 16.63 -27.78 -11.49
CA ASP A 99 16.16 -28.98 -10.81
C ASP A 99 16.12 -28.77 -9.29
N LEU A 100 14.95 -28.40 -8.76
CA LEU A 100 14.75 -28.16 -7.33
C LEU A 100 14.96 -29.42 -6.46
N SER A 101 14.98 -30.63 -7.04
CA SER A 101 15.27 -31.85 -6.27
C SER A 101 16.73 -31.95 -5.81
N LYS A 102 17.61 -31.14 -6.39
CA LYS A 102 19.03 -31.04 -6.03
C LYS A 102 19.33 -29.87 -5.10
N ILE A 103 18.30 -29.21 -4.56
CA ILE A 103 18.49 -28.14 -3.60
C ILE A 103 19.20 -28.69 -2.36
N SER A 104 20.32 -28.08 -2.04
CA SER A 104 20.88 -28.20 -0.70
C SER A 104 20.22 -27.17 0.19
N VAL A 105 19.54 -27.64 1.23
CA VAL A 105 19.03 -26.78 2.31
C VAL A 105 20.18 -26.59 3.29
N SER A 106 20.75 -25.40 3.32
CA SER A 106 21.65 -24.99 4.40
C SER A 106 20.86 -24.10 5.36
N SER A 107 20.82 -24.50 6.64
CA SER A 107 20.37 -23.62 7.71
C SER A 107 21.56 -22.78 8.15
N ASP A 108 21.93 -21.77 7.36
CA ASP A 108 22.72 -20.69 7.91
C ASP A 108 21.74 -19.78 8.68
N ASP A 109 22.13 -19.33 9.88
CA ASP A 109 21.30 -18.50 10.77
C ASP A 109 21.08 -17.10 10.14
N MET A 110 20.26 -17.02 9.09
CA MET A 110 19.83 -15.80 8.40
C MET A 110 18.52 -15.25 9.00
N GLY A 111 18.27 -15.49 10.29
CA GLY A 111 17.00 -15.17 10.95
C GLY A 111 15.87 -16.14 10.61
N GLU A 112 14.69 -15.61 10.23
CA GLU A 112 13.45 -16.34 9.87
C GLU A 112 13.44 -16.86 8.41
N TYR A 113 14.59 -17.13 7.79
CA TYR A 113 14.66 -17.65 6.41
C TYR A 113 15.51 -18.92 6.27
N HIS A 114 15.05 -19.86 5.42
CA HIS A 114 15.81 -21.01 4.94
C HIS A 114 16.47 -20.69 3.59
N GLN A 115 17.78 -20.88 3.48
CA GLN A 115 18.50 -20.74 2.21
C GLN A 115 18.40 -22.02 1.39
N LEU A 116 17.93 -21.88 0.14
CA LEU A 116 17.87 -22.93 -0.86
C LEU A 116 18.94 -22.63 -1.93
N ASN A 117 20.00 -23.44 -1.93
CA ASN A 117 21.07 -23.33 -2.91
C ASN A 117 20.87 -24.39 -4.01
N ALA A 118 20.64 -23.94 -5.25
CA ALA A 118 20.70 -24.78 -6.43
C ALA A 118 22.10 -24.66 -7.09
N GLU A 119 22.68 -25.79 -7.50
CA GLU A 119 23.99 -25.78 -8.18
C GLU A 119 23.94 -24.91 -9.46
N GLY A 120 24.71 -23.81 -9.47
CA GLY A 120 24.89 -22.95 -10.65
C GLY A 120 23.97 -21.72 -10.76
N GLY A 121 23.22 -21.36 -9.71
CA GLY A 121 22.31 -20.21 -9.69
C GLY A 121 22.39 -19.33 -8.42
N TYR A 122 21.67 -18.21 -8.44
CA TYR A 122 21.54 -17.28 -7.30
C TYR A 122 20.79 -17.94 -6.11
N PRO A 123 21.07 -17.55 -4.85
CA PRO A 123 20.36 -18.10 -3.69
C PRO A 123 18.89 -17.62 -3.64
N TYR A 124 17.98 -18.54 -3.32
CA TYR A 124 16.58 -18.24 -3.01
C TYR A 124 16.31 -18.61 -1.57
N PHE A 125 15.47 -17.83 -0.90
CA PHE A 125 15.11 -18.03 0.48
C PHE A 125 13.60 -18.26 0.59
N THR A 126 13.21 -19.22 1.40
CA THR A 126 11.83 -19.36 1.87
C THR A 126 11.79 -18.97 3.33
N ASP A 127 10.81 -18.17 3.73
CA ASP A 127 10.49 -17.96 5.15
C ASP A 127 10.31 -19.32 5.87
N TYR A 128 10.68 -19.42 7.15
CA TYR A 128 10.46 -20.61 7.99
C TYR A 128 8.99 -21.08 8.00
N ASP A 129 8.02 -20.18 7.82
CA ASP A 129 6.60 -20.50 7.75
C ASP A 129 6.14 -20.91 6.33
N GLY A 130 7.03 -20.89 5.34
CA GLY A 130 6.81 -21.41 3.99
C GLY A 130 5.89 -20.57 3.08
N GLY A 131 5.52 -19.36 3.51
CA GLY A 131 4.64 -18.48 2.74
C GLY A 131 5.37 -17.56 1.75
N SER A 132 6.45 -16.91 2.19
CA SER A 132 7.15 -15.90 1.40
C SER A 132 8.37 -16.49 0.68
N ILE A 133 8.44 -16.28 -0.63
CA ILE A 133 9.69 -16.42 -1.40
C ILE A 133 10.39 -15.09 -1.41
N VAL A 134 11.66 -15.14 -1.04
CA VAL A 134 12.62 -14.06 -1.22
C VAL A 134 13.70 -14.53 -2.17
N TRP A 135 13.97 -13.77 -3.21
CA TRP A 135 15.13 -13.97 -4.07
C TRP A 135 16.09 -12.82 -3.84
N ILE A 136 17.37 -13.11 -3.61
CA ILE A 136 18.42 -12.10 -3.39
C ILE A 136 19.57 -12.42 -4.34
N LYS A 137 19.93 -11.43 -5.16
CA LYS A 137 20.92 -11.58 -6.22
C LYS A 137 22.35 -11.39 -5.73
N ASP A 138 22.57 -10.49 -4.77
CA ASP A 138 23.90 -10.10 -4.30
C ASP A 138 23.92 -9.62 -2.84
N GLU A 139 25.12 -9.51 -2.27
CA GLU A 139 25.38 -9.06 -0.89
C GLU A 139 24.85 -7.63 -0.62
N ASP A 140 24.79 -6.77 -1.64
CA ASP A 140 24.25 -5.42 -1.48
C ASP A 140 22.72 -5.50 -1.23
N ALA A 141 21.99 -6.29 -2.01
CA ALA A 141 20.56 -6.53 -1.79
C ALA A 141 20.28 -7.23 -0.45
N GLU A 142 21.15 -8.15 -0.03
CA GLU A 142 21.07 -8.80 1.27
C GLU A 142 21.16 -7.79 2.42
N ALA A 143 22.10 -6.85 2.36
CA ALA A 143 22.29 -5.83 3.38
C ALA A 143 21.01 -5.00 3.60
N PHE A 144 20.38 -4.53 2.53
CA PHE A 144 19.12 -3.77 2.62
C PHE A 144 17.93 -4.62 3.10
N PHE A 145 17.93 -5.91 2.80
CA PHE A 145 16.83 -6.79 3.18
C PHE A 145 16.92 -7.24 4.65
N LEU A 146 18.12 -7.53 5.17
CA LEU A 146 18.32 -8.13 6.50
C LEU A 146 18.60 -7.12 7.61
N THR A 147 19.13 -5.92 7.32
CA THR A 147 19.40 -4.92 8.37
C THR A 147 18.22 -3.98 8.57
N ASN A 148 17.34 -4.26 9.53
CA ASN A 148 16.25 -3.33 9.90
C ASN A 148 16.70 -2.23 10.87
N GLU A 149 17.93 -2.26 11.39
CA GLU A 149 18.46 -1.24 12.30
C GLU A 149 19.32 -0.22 11.52
N ASN A 150 18.89 1.07 11.54
CA ASN A 150 19.55 2.24 10.92
C ASN A 150 19.27 2.54 9.43
N ILE A 151 18.16 2.05 8.86
CA ILE A 151 17.71 2.50 7.53
C ILE A 151 16.96 3.83 7.66
N THR A 152 17.32 4.82 6.85
CA THR A 152 16.43 5.97 6.60
C THR A 152 15.55 5.67 5.41
N VAL A 153 14.22 5.76 5.58
CA VAL A 153 13.24 5.49 4.53
C VAL A 153 12.54 6.78 4.12
N LYS A 154 12.49 7.05 2.82
CA LYS A 154 11.57 8.05 2.25
C LYS A 154 10.55 7.36 1.35
N ARG A 155 9.28 7.60 1.64
CA ARG A 155 8.16 6.99 0.90
C ARG A 155 7.63 7.94 -0.17
N TYR A 156 7.35 7.39 -1.33
CA TYR A 156 6.73 8.05 -2.46
C TYR A 156 5.70 7.13 -3.10
N TYR A 157 4.69 7.68 -3.75
CA TYR A 157 3.86 6.91 -4.67
C TYR A 157 4.51 6.93 -6.06
N CYS A 158 4.44 5.82 -6.81
CA CYS A 158 5.02 5.72 -8.16
C CYS A 158 4.46 6.74 -9.14
N CYS A 159 3.25 7.24 -8.84
CA CYS A 159 2.65 8.33 -9.55
C CYS A 159 3.21 9.70 -9.14
N ASN A 160 4.18 9.86 -8.25
CA ASN A 160 4.71 11.19 -7.91
C ASN A 160 5.67 11.73 -8.99
N THR A 161 6.02 13.02 -8.88
CA THR A 161 7.16 13.58 -9.61
C THR A 161 8.40 13.40 -8.75
N PHE A 162 9.48 12.89 -9.34
CA PHE A 162 10.72 12.58 -8.64
C PHE A 162 11.80 13.59 -8.98
N ASP A 163 12.61 13.94 -7.98
CA ASP A 163 13.87 14.62 -8.20
C ASP A 163 14.94 13.55 -8.48
N ASP A 164 15.00 13.13 -9.74
CA ASP A 164 15.88 12.05 -10.21
C ASP A 164 17.38 12.40 -10.09
N GLU A 165 17.73 13.68 -9.86
CA GLU A 165 19.12 14.08 -9.59
C GLU A 165 19.52 13.83 -8.14
N LYS A 166 18.55 13.81 -7.22
CA LYS A 166 18.78 13.71 -5.77
C LYS A 166 19.10 12.30 -5.28
N TYR A 167 18.48 11.29 -5.88
CA TYR A 167 18.62 9.90 -5.45
C TYR A 167 19.25 9.07 -6.56
N LYS A 168 20.41 8.48 -6.28
CA LYS A 168 21.11 7.61 -7.22
C LYS A 168 21.61 6.36 -6.50
N LEU A 169 21.53 5.23 -7.19
CA LEU A 169 22.07 3.95 -6.70
C LEU A 169 23.59 4.00 -6.52
N LYS A 170 24.17 2.93 -5.95
CA LYS A 170 25.61 2.81 -5.65
C LYS A 170 26.52 3.09 -6.84
N ASP A 171 26.14 2.62 -8.02
CA ASP A 171 26.83 2.84 -9.29
C ASP A 171 26.50 4.20 -9.94
N CYS A 172 25.64 4.99 -9.30
CA CYS A 172 25.21 6.31 -9.72
C CYS A 172 24.50 6.37 -11.08
N GLU A 173 23.98 5.24 -11.57
CA GLU A 173 23.55 5.09 -12.96
C GLU A 173 22.03 4.99 -13.17
N MET A 174 21.24 4.88 -12.10
CA MET A 174 19.78 4.72 -12.21
C MET A 174 19.03 5.69 -11.31
N SER A 175 18.08 6.40 -11.91
CA SER A 175 17.09 7.26 -11.28
C SER A 175 15.88 6.48 -10.74
N ILE A 176 15.01 7.15 -9.99
CA ILE A 176 13.75 6.52 -9.53
C ILE A 176 12.86 6.19 -10.72
N SER A 177 12.77 7.10 -11.70
CA SER A 177 11.98 6.87 -12.92
C SER A 177 12.43 5.63 -13.69
N GLU A 178 13.74 5.46 -13.90
CA GLU A 178 14.29 4.26 -14.57
C GLU A 178 14.05 2.98 -13.75
N ALA A 179 14.11 3.06 -12.42
CA ALA A 179 13.80 1.93 -11.53
C ALA A 179 12.32 1.49 -11.63
N ILE A 180 11.39 2.44 -11.80
CA ILE A 180 9.97 2.15 -12.05
C ILE A 180 9.79 1.43 -13.39
N GLU A 181 10.42 1.94 -14.45
CA GLU A 181 10.36 1.33 -15.78
C GLU A 181 10.91 -0.10 -15.77
N LYS A 182 12.07 -0.31 -15.15
CA LYS A 182 12.68 -1.63 -14.96
C LYS A 182 11.76 -2.59 -14.20
N SER A 183 11.09 -2.10 -13.16
CA SER A 183 10.14 -2.90 -12.37
C SER A 183 8.90 -3.28 -13.19
N ALA A 184 8.43 -2.40 -14.06
CA ALA A 184 7.33 -2.68 -14.99
C ALA A 184 7.74 -3.72 -16.05
N GLU A 185 8.95 -3.64 -16.60
CA GLU A 185 9.50 -4.66 -17.51
C GLU A 185 9.59 -6.03 -16.84
N PHE A 186 10.08 -6.06 -15.59
CA PHE A 186 10.14 -7.28 -14.79
C PHE A 186 8.75 -7.89 -14.59
N SER A 187 7.74 -7.07 -14.24
CA SER A 187 6.34 -7.48 -14.14
C SER A 187 5.80 -8.10 -15.43
N GLU A 188 6.13 -7.51 -16.59
CA GLU A 188 5.75 -8.07 -17.89
C GLU A 188 6.39 -9.44 -18.16
N GLY A 189 7.65 -9.62 -17.74
CA GLY A 189 8.32 -10.92 -17.74
C GLY A 189 7.57 -11.96 -16.90
N LEU A 190 7.17 -11.59 -15.68
CA LEU A 190 6.40 -12.45 -14.79
C LEU A 190 5.00 -12.79 -15.34
N ARG A 191 4.36 -11.84 -16.01
CA ARG A 191 3.05 -12.05 -16.66
C ARG A 191 3.11 -13.16 -17.70
N LYS A 192 4.19 -13.24 -18.49
CA LYS A 192 4.39 -14.30 -19.49
C LYS A 192 4.51 -15.69 -18.85
N ILE A 193 4.90 -15.76 -17.58
CA ILE A 193 4.96 -17.01 -16.81
C ILE A 193 3.72 -17.25 -15.93
N GLY A 194 2.68 -16.43 -16.07
CA GLY A 194 1.36 -16.64 -15.46
C GLY A 194 1.13 -15.87 -14.16
N TYR A 195 2.00 -14.93 -13.79
CA TYR A 195 1.65 -13.96 -12.74
C TYR A 195 0.52 -13.03 -13.22
N PRO A 196 -0.35 -12.54 -12.31
CA PRO A 196 -1.32 -11.52 -12.68
C PRO A 196 -0.60 -10.22 -13.08
N GLN A 197 -1.34 -9.33 -13.72
CA GLN A 197 -0.80 -8.00 -14.04
C GLN A 197 -0.46 -7.28 -12.74
N MET A 198 0.80 -6.86 -12.59
CA MET A 198 1.24 -5.99 -11.50
C MET A 198 1.64 -4.63 -12.04
N SER A 199 1.57 -3.61 -11.20
CA SER A 199 2.09 -2.28 -11.52
C SER A 199 2.81 -1.67 -10.32
N PRO A 200 3.88 -0.89 -10.54
CA PRO A 200 4.53 -0.12 -9.49
C PRO A 200 3.50 0.79 -8.82
N PHE A 201 3.45 0.78 -7.48
CA PHE A 201 2.49 1.57 -6.72
C PHE A 201 3.17 2.49 -5.71
N GLU A 202 4.05 1.95 -4.88
CA GLU A 202 4.76 2.70 -3.85
C GLU A 202 6.26 2.46 -3.98
N ILE A 203 7.05 3.50 -3.71
CA ILE A 203 8.51 3.46 -3.73
C ILE A 203 9.00 3.90 -2.37
N ARG A 204 9.89 3.11 -1.79
CA ARG A 204 10.66 3.45 -0.61
C ARG A 204 12.10 3.60 -1.04
N VAL A 205 12.60 4.82 -0.91
CA VAL A 205 14.01 5.14 -1.06
C VAL A 205 14.67 4.84 0.28
N GLU A 206 15.41 3.74 0.31
CA GLU A 206 16.10 3.25 1.49
C GLU A 206 17.56 3.69 1.43
N LYS A 207 18.09 4.18 2.55
CA LYS A 207 19.50 4.59 2.65
C LYS A 207 20.19 3.84 3.77
N ILE A 208 21.31 3.20 3.42
CA ILE A 208 22.26 2.59 4.36
C ILE A 208 23.64 3.18 4.04
N ASN A 209 24.28 3.79 5.04
CA ASN A 209 25.52 4.54 4.87
C ASN A 209 25.41 5.58 3.73
N ASP A 210 26.28 5.53 2.72
CA ASP A 210 26.26 6.45 1.57
C ASP A 210 25.61 5.84 0.32
N THR A 211 24.89 4.72 0.46
CA THR A 211 24.26 4.01 -0.65
C THR A 211 22.73 4.09 -0.54
N TYR A 212 22.07 4.21 -1.70
CA TYR A 212 20.61 4.14 -1.82
C TYR A 212 20.17 2.82 -2.45
N ALA A 213 18.99 2.36 -2.05
CA ALA A 213 18.23 1.33 -2.73
C ALA A 213 16.80 1.81 -2.98
N PHE A 214 16.18 1.30 -4.03
CA PHE A 214 14.80 1.55 -4.36
C PHE A 214 13.99 0.28 -4.13
N ARG A 215 13.22 0.26 -3.04
CA ARG A 215 12.22 -0.76 -2.79
C ARG A 215 10.92 -0.31 -3.45
N ILE A 216 10.38 -1.11 -4.35
CA ILE A 216 9.17 -0.81 -5.11
C ILE A 216 8.12 -1.87 -4.80
N ASP A 217 7.01 -1.45 -4.21
CA ASP A 217 5.85 -2.28 -3.96
C ASP A 217 5.04 -2.37 -5.26
N MET A 218 4.99 -3.57 -5.82
CA MET A 218 4.28 -3.92 -7.04
C MET A 218 2.93 -4.50 -6.67
N VAL A 219 1.86 -3.85 -7.13
CA VAL A 219 0.49 -4.16 -6.71
C VAL A 219 -0.28 -4.80 -7.85
N GLN A 220 -1.01 -5.87 -7.53
CA GLN A 220 -1.89 -6.57 -8.46
C GLN A 220 -2.97 -5.64 -9.00
N GLN A 221 -3.23 -5.74 -10.29
CA GLN A 221 -4.23 -4.94 -10.98
C GLN A 221 -5.45 -5.79 -11.29
N ASP A 222 -6.62 -5.21 -11.12
CA ASP A 222 -7.90 -5.70 -11.63
C ASP A 222 -8.41 -4.68 -12.66
N ASN A 223 -8.23 -4.97 -13.95
CA ASN A 223 -8.55 -4.04 -15.06
C ASN A 223 -7.99 -2.61 -14.89
N GLY A 224 -6.75 -2.50 -14.39
CA GLY A 224 -6.09 -1.21 -14.15
C GLY A 224 -6.46 -0.54 -12.82
N VAL A 225 -7.33 -1.17 -12.01
CA VAL A 225 -7.60 -0.77 -10.64
C VAL A 225 -6.66 -1.53 -9.69
N PRO A 226 -5.85 -0.84 -8.87
CA PRO A 226 -4.97 -1.50 -7.91
C PRO A 226 -5.75 -2.30 -6.86
N LEU A 227 -5.40 -3.57 -6.69
CA LEU A 227 -5.87 -4.44 -5.62
C LEU A 227 -4.98 -4.23 -4.40
N ARG A 228 -5.49 -3.61 -3.36
CA ARG A 228 -4.73 -3.28 -2.15
C ARG A 228 -5.29 -4.04 -0.97
N ALA A 229 -4.42 -4.68 -0.19
CA ALA A 229 -4.83 -5.17 1.11
C ALA A 229 -5.43 -4.00 1.88
N ALA A 230 -6.62 -4.20 2.42
CA ALA A 230 -7.29 -3.18 3.21
C ALA A 230 -6.54 -2.85 4.51
N ASN A 231 -5.44 -3.58 4.80
CA ASN A 231 -4.44 -3.35 5.84
C ASN A 231 -3.04 -2.96 5.33
N SER A 232 -2.86 -2.65 4.04
CA SER A 232 -1.52 -2.33 3.52
C SER A 232 -0.94 -1.04 4.12
N GLY A 233 0.03 -1.16 5.04
CA GLY A 233 0.57 -0.04 5.85
C GLY A 233 -0.05 0.16 7.24
N PHE A 234 -0.71 -0.85 7.83
CA PHE A 234 -1.59 -0.70 9.00
C PHE A 234 -1.04 -1.35 10.29
N GLU A 235 0.26 -1.64 10.38
CA GLU A 235 0.85 -2.03 11.67
C GLU A 235 0.66 -0.90 12.70
N GLY A 236 0.14 -1.22 13.90
CA GLY A 236 0.01 -0.26 15.01
C GLY A 236 -1.19 0.69 15.02
N ARG A 237 -2.32 0.33 14.38
CA ARG A 237 -3.52 1.19 14.25
C ARG A 237 -4.20 1.53 15.60
N GLU A 238 -4.62 2.79 15.73
CA GLU A 238 -5.75 3.22 16.56
C GLU A 238 -6.97 3.44 15.65
N SER A 239 -8.01 2.63 15.77
CA SER A 239 -9.23 2.75 14.95
C SER A 239 -10.17 3.83 15.49
N SER A 240 -10.87 4.53 14.59
CA SER A 240 -11.98 5.40 14.99
C SER A 240 -13.25 4.56 15.26
N VAL A 241 -14.17 5.10 16.05
CA VAL A 241 -15.46 4.46 16.37
C VAL A 241 -16.37 4.23 15.14
N ASN A 242 -16.01 4.83 14.00
CA ASN A 242 -16.75 4.75 12.74
C ASN A 242 -16.08 3.81 11.70
N ASP A 243 -15.06 3.04 12.09
CA ASP A 243 -14.36 2.11 11.19
C ASP A 243 -15.22 0.89 10.85
N VAL A 244 -15.92 0.94 9.71
CA VAL A 244 -16.84 -0.12 9.23
C VAL A 244 -16.12 -1.44 8.95
N PHE A 245 -14.78 -1.40 8.84
CA PHE A 245 -13.95 -2.57 8.57
C PHE A 245 -13.38 -3.24 9.83
N THR A 246 -13.61 -2.70 11.04
CA THR A 246 -13.23 -3.39 12.29
C THR A 246 -13.83 -4.81 12.32
N GLY A 247 -12.96 -5.83 12.34
CA GLY A 247 -13.32 -7.25 12.36
C GLY A 247 -13.26 -7.97 11.00
N ARG A 248 -13.41 -7.28 9.86
CA ARG A 248 -13.16 -7.87 8.52
C ARG A 248 -11.67 -7.82 8.13
N LEU A 249 -10.95 -6.89 8.75
CA LEU A 249 -9.55 -6.59 8.44
C LEU A 249 -8.55 -7.43 9.21
N SER A 250 -8.87 -7.95 10.39
CA SER A 250 -7.87 -8.38 11.38
C SER A 250 -7.00 -9.60 10.98
N LYS A 251 -7.10 -10.09 9.74
CA LYS A 251 -6.50 -11.35 9.30
C LYS A 251 -5.82 -11.30 7.92
N ILE A 252 -5.79 -10.15 7.24
CA ILE A 252 -4.92 -9.97 6.06
C ILE A 252 -3.64 -9.27 6.51
N ASN A 253 -2.50 -9.86 6.12
CA ASN A 253 -1.17 -9.29 6.32
C ASN A 253 -1.11 -7.83 5.80
N SER A 254 -0.42 -6.95 6.51
CA SER A 254 -0.24 -5.54 6.16
C SER A 254 0.63 -5.31 4.91
N ASN A 255 1.06 -6.40 4.26
CA ASN A 255 1.78 -6.38 3.01
C ASN A 255 0.87 -5.99 1.82
N PRO A 256 1.43 -5.35 0.78
CA PRO A 256 0.68 -5.06 -0.44
C PRO A 256 0.20 -6.35 -1.12
N ALA A 257 -0.96 -6.31 -1.77
CA ALA A 257 -1.48 -7.42 -2.56
C ALA A 257 -0.74 -7.48 -3.90
N GLY A 258 0.41 -8.15 -3.90
CA GLY A 258 1.34 -8.25 -5.00
C GLY A 258 2.71 -8.69 -4.48
N TYR A 259 3.79 -8.09 -4.97
CA TYR A 259 5.16 -8.42 -4.56
C TYR A 259 6.00 -7.15 -4.39
N THR A 260 7.16 -7.28 -3.76
CA THR A 260 8.14 -6.20 -3.62
C THR A 260 9.35 -6.52 -4.47
N VAL A 261 9.90 -5.52 -5.14
CA VAL A 261 11.25 -5.60 -5.73
C VAL A 261 12.17 -4.60 -5.05
N LEU A 262 13.44 -4.94 -4.96
CA LEU A 262 14.49 -4.07 -4.44
C LEU A 262 15.57 -3.93 -5.51
N ILE A 263 15.93 -2.69 -5.82
CA ILE A 263 16.97 -2.35 -6.79
C ILE A 263 18.10 -1.64 -6.04
N THR A 264 19.28 -2.26 -6.05
CA THR A 264 20.50 -1.77 -5.38
C THR A 264 21.61 -1.36 -6.36
N SER A 265 21.49 -1.75 -7.63
CA SER A 265 22.39 -1.38 -8.74
C SER A 265 21.61 -1.18 -10.04
N SER A 266 22.20 -0.48 -11.01
CA SER A 266 21.64 -0.23 -12.34
C SER A 266 21.52 -1.49 -13.19
N SER A 267 22.15 -2.60 -12.76
CA SER A 267 22.22 -3.84 -13.53
C SER A 267 20.86 -4.53 -13.70
N ASP A 268 20.15 -4.78 -12.60
CA ASP A 268 18.84 -5.44 -12.59
C ASP A 268 18.16 -5.36 -11.22
N ILE A 269 16.98 -5.98 -11.09
CA ILE A 269 16.35 -6.30 -9.80
C ILE A 269 17.35 -7.07 -8.93
N GLY A 270 17.67 -6.51 -7.76
CA GLY A 270 18.61 -7.09 -6.79
C GLY A 270 17.92 -8.03 -5.79
N CYS A 271 16.64 -7.79 -5.49
CA CYS A 271 15.84 -8.70 -4.68
C CYS A 271 14.35 -8.67 -5.06
N PHE A 272 13.66 -9.78 -4.84
CA PHE A 272 12.22 -9.94 -5.02
C PHE A 272 11.60 -10.61 -3.80
N ARG A 273 10.42 -10.17 -3.37
CA ARG A 273 9.61 -10.81 -2.32
C ARG A 273 8.15 -10.94 -2.76
N ASN A 274 7.61 -12.16 -2.82
CA ASN A 274 6.22 -12.40 -3.25
C ASN A 274 5.13 -11.95 -2.24
N ASN A 275 5.52 -11.46 -1.06
CA ASN A 275 4.68 -10.90 0.01
C ASN A 275 3.48 -11.76 0.47
N GLU A 276 3.42 -13.06 0.07
CA GLU A 276 2.30 -13.99 0.32
C GLU A 276 0.93 -13.56 -0.21
N ASN A 277 0.85 -12.45 -0.94
CA ASN A 277 -0.42 -11.79 -1.24
C ASN A 277 -0.66 -11.67 -2.76
N VAL A 278 -0.39 -12.75 -3.49
CA VAL A 278 -0.74 -12.86 -4.92
C VAL A 278 -2.01 -13.68 -5.06
N PHE A 279 -3.03 -13.09 -5.68
CA PHE A 279 -4.39 -13.62 -5.67
C PHE A 279 -4.84 -14.08 -7.05
N CYS A 280 -5.56 -15.20 -7.08
CA CYS A 280 -6.20 -15.70 -8.30
C CYS A 280 -7.67 -15.30 -8.30
N GLU A 281 -8.13 -14.69 -9.40
CA GLU A 281 -9.55 -14.41 -9.63
C GLU A 281 -10.35 -15.72 -9.58
N TYR A 282 -11.42 -15.72 -8.79
CA TYR A 282 -12.33 -16.85 -8.64
C TYR A 282 -13.70 -16.54 -9.23
N GLU A 283 -14.29 -15.39 -8.87
CA GLU A 283 -15.55 -14.89 -9.42
C GLU A 283 -15.50 -13.37 -9.53
N LYS A 284 -16.20 -12.81 -10.51
CA LYS A 284 -16.15 -11.38 -10.80
C LYS A 284 -17.51 -10.83 -11.20
N GLU A 285 -17.88 -9.72 -10.58
CA GLU A 285 -19.08 -8.96 -10.85
C GLU A 285 -18.68 -7.52 -11.23
N ASN A 286 -19.06 -7.08 -12.42
CA ASN A 286 -18.78 -5.71 -12.86
C ASN A 286 -19.70 -4.72 -12.14
N ILE A 287 -19.17 -3.53 -11.87
CA ILE A 287 -19.90 -2.43 -11.26
C ILE A 287 -20.13 -1.36 -12.33
N ASP A 288 -21.41 -1.02 -12.55
CA ASP A 288 -21.79 -0.10 -13.63
C ASP A 288 -21.59 1.37 -13.26
N LYS A 289 -21.80 1.71 -11.98
CA LYS A 289 -21.76 3.08 -11.48
C LYS A 289 -21.06 3.17 -10.14
N VAL A 290 -20.38 4.27 -9.92
CA VAL A 290 -19.72 4.58 -8.66
C VAL A 290 -20.02 6.01 -8.22
N ILE A 291 -19.89 6.26 -6.93
CA ILE A 291 -19.86 7.60 -6.35
C ILE A 291 -18.76 8.41 -7.03
N THR A 292 -19.06 9.66 -7.40
CA THR A 292 -18.07 10.55 -7.99
C THR A 292 -16.94 10.89 -7.01
N PRO A 293 -15.70 11.11 -7.48
CA PRO A 293 -14.59 11.55 -6.64
C PRO A 293 -14.91 12.85 -5.90
N TYR A 294 -15.66 13.77 -6.53
CA TYR A 294 -16.17 14.98 -5.90
C TYR A 294 -17.07 14.67 -4.69
N SER A 295 -18.03 13.76 -4.83
CA SER A 295 -18.94 13.38 -3.75
C SER A 295 -18.20 12.69 -2.61
N ALA A 296 -17.25 11.81 -2.94
CA ALA A 296 -16.40 11.16 -1.94
C ALA A 296 -15.56 12.19 -1.17
N LEU A 297 -14.86 13.10 -1.85
CA LEU A 297 -14.03 14.13 -1.22
C LEU A 297 -14.84 15.08 -0.33
N ARG A 298 -16.04 15.48 -0.78
CA ARG A 298 -16.95 16.29 0.03
C ARG A 298 -17.44 15.55 1.26
N TYR A 299 -17.77 14.28 1.10
CA TYR A 299 -18.21 13.47 2.23
C TYR A 299 -17.09 13.27 3.25
N ILE A 300 -15.85 13.10 2.78
CA ILE A 300 -14.66 13.09 3.62
C ILE A 300 -14.54 14.44 4.35
N ASP A 301 -14.55 15.56 3.62
CA ASP A 301 -14.46 16.91 4.19
C ASP A 301 -15.51 17.14 5.29
N ASP A 302 -16.78 16.82 4.98
CA ASP A 302 -17.91 16.93 5.92
C ASP A 302 -17.76 16.03 7.17
N ASN A 303 -16.85 15.05 7.17
CA ASN A 303 -16.58 14.14 8.30
C ASN A 303 -15.25 14.39 9.02
N LEU A 304 -14.42 15.30 8.53
CA LEU A 304 -13.20 15.72 9.23
C LEU A 304 -13.53 16.68 10.38
N SER A 305 -12.58 16.83 11.31
CA SER A 305 -12.79 17.70 12.47
C SER A 305 -12.59 19.17 12.10
N ASP A 306 -13.35 20.08 12.73
CA ASP A 306 -13.36 21.51 12.38
C ASP A 306 -11.97 22.20 12.42
N ASN A 307 -10.99 21.65 13.14
CA ASN A 307 -9.63 22.19 13.27
C ASN A 307 -8.59 21.46 12.41
N SER A 308 -9.02 20.56 11.54
CA SER A 308 -8.15 19.84 10.63
C SER A 308 -7.68 20.73 9.47
N SER A 309 -6.40 20.64 9.13
CA SER A 309 -5.84 21.22 7.91
C SER A 309 -4.89 20.21 7.30
N TYR A 310 -5.42 19.38 6.39
CA TYR A 310 -4.64 18.35 5.72
C TYR A 310 -4.20 18.78 4.31
N GLU A 311 -3.14 18.15 3.84
CA GLU A 311 -2.71 18.20 2.45
C GLU A 311 -2.97 16.86 1.78
N VAL A 312 -3.79 16.85 0.73
CA VAL A 312 -4.07 15.63 -0.04
C VAL A 312 -2.93 15.36 -1.01
N ASP A 313 -2.30 14.19 -0.87
CA ASP A 313 -1.19 13.75 -1.72
C ASP A 313 -1.56 12.63 -2.70
N TYR A 314 -2.65 11.90 -2.44
CA TYR A 314 -3.15 10.84 -3.32
C TYR A 314 -4.68 10.75 -3.31
N ILE A 315 -5.27 10.57 -4.50
CA ILE A 315 -6.69 10.25 -4.71
C ILE A 315 -6.74 9.12 -5.74
N GLY A 316 -7.22 7.96 -5.32
CA GLY A 316 -7.32 6.80 -6.20
C GLY A 316 -8.55 5.96 -5.96
N LEU A 317 -9.08 5.37 -7.03
CA LEU A 317 -10.01 4.26 -6.93
C LEU A 317 -9.19 2.99 -6.82
N GLU A 318 -9.37 2.25 -5.72
CA GLU A 318 -8.64 1.03 -5.42
C GLU A 318 -9.61 -0.08 -5.03
N ASN A 319 -9.29 -1.33 -5.39
CA ASN A 319 -10.00 -2.50 -4.89
C ASN A 319 -9.39 -2.93 -3.57
N LYS A 320 -10.11 -2.74 -2.47
CA LYS A 320 -9.67 -3.16 -1.13
C LYS A 320 -10.04 -4.62 -0.91
N ILE A 321 -9.04 -5.49 -0.78
CA ILE A 321 -9.24 -6.92 -0.50
C ILE A 321 -9.32 -7.19 1.00
N TYR A 322 -10.28 -8.02 1.41
CA TYR A 322 -10.48 -8.50 2.77
C TYR A 322 -10.93 -9.97 2.77
N TRP A 323 -10.74 -10.66 3.91
CA TRP A 323 -11.02 -12.08 4.03
C TRP A 323 -12.50 -12.29 4.31
N VAL A 324 -13.16 -13.15 3.51
CA VAL A 324 -14.59 -13.45 3.70
C VAL A 324 -14.78 -14.72 4.51
N ASP A 325 -14.00 -15.76 4.19
CA ASP A 325 -14.17 -17.07 4.78
C ASP A 325 -12.82 -17.73 5.03
N ALA A 326 -12.58 -17.99 6.32
CA ALA A 326 -11.34 -18.57 6.79
C ALA A 326 -11.18 -20.06 6.50
N GLU A 327 -12.29 -20.78 6.39
CA GLU A 327 -12.30 -22.21 6.15
C GLU A 327 -12.11 -22.52 4.67
N THR A 328 -12.61 -21.67 3.78
CA THR A 328 -12.48 -21.85 2.32
C THR A 328 -11.34 -21.08 1.68
N GLY A 329 -10.68 -20.18 2.44
CA GLY A 329 -9.63 -19.33 1.92
C GLY A 329 -10.14 -18.32 0.88
N VAL A 330 -11.41 -17.92 0.92
CA VAL A 330 -11.95 -16.99 -0.08
C VAL A 330 -11.85 -15.55 0.42
N TYR A 331 -11.34 -14.69 -0.47
CA TYR A 331 -11.20 -13.26 -0.28
C TYR A 331 -12.20 -12.51 -1.16
N SER A 332 -12.60 -11.32 -0.75
CA SER A 332 -13.42 -10.41 -1.55
C SER A 332 -12.76 -9.05 -1.64
N SER A 333 -12.87 -8.41 -2.80
CA SER A 333 -12.51 -7.02 -2.98
C SER A 333 -13.74 -6.13 -3.03
N THR A 334 -13.57 -4.88 -2.60
CA THR A 334 -14.57 -3.82 -2.73
C THR A 334 -13.89 -2.56 -3.26
N PRO A 335 -14.44 -1.91 -4.29
CA PRO A 335 -13.86 -0.67 -4.80
C PRO A 335 -14.10 0.48 -3.83
N MET A 336 -13.06 1.26 -3.58
CA MET A 336 -13.09 2.40 -2.70
C MET A 336 -12.32 3.57 -3.27
N TRP A 337 -12.84 4.77 -3.02
CA TRP A 337 -12.04 5.97 -3.06
C TRP A 337 -11.09 5.96 -1.87
N THR A 338 -9.79 5.91 -2.16
CA THR A 338 -8.71 6.05 -1.19
C THR A 338 -8.14 7.46 -1.33
N VAL A 339 -8.18 8.20 -0.23
CA VAL A 339 -7.61 9.54 -0.14
C VAL A 339 -6.59 9.56 0.97
N SER A 340 -5.36 9.94 0.63
CA SER A 340 -4.27 10.10 1.59
C SER A 340 -4.13 11.58 1.97
N LEU A 341 -4.04 11.82 3.27
CA LEU A 341 -4.20 13.12 3.93
C LEU A 341 -3.02 13.31 4.87
N TYR A 342 -2.07 14.16 4.50
CA TYR A 342 -0.95 14.51 5.37
C TYR A 342 -1.38 15.63 6.33
N SER A 343 -1.12 15.46 7.63
CA SER A 343 -1.28 16.50 8.64
C SER A 343 0.07 17.17 8.90
N PRO A 344 0.28 18.43 8.45
CA PRO A 344 1.54 19.13 8.72
C PRO A 344 1.75 19.42 10.22
N THR A 345 0.66 19.56 10.97
CA THR A 345 0.72 19.85 12.42
C THR A 345 1.13 18.65 13.25
N GLU A 346 0.77 17.44 12.81
CA GLU A 346 1.09 16.19 13.50
C GLU A 346 2.25 15.43 12.84
N GLU A 347 2.70 15.91 11.69
CA GLU A 347 3.66 15.23 10.82
C GLU A 347 3.26 13.78 10.53
N LYS A 348 1.95 13.57 10.31
CA LYS A 348 1.33 12.23 10.26
C LYS A 348 0.48 12.06 9.02
N LEU A 349 0.51 10.86 8.45
CA LEU A 349 -0.33 10.47 7.32
C LEU A 349 -1.62 9.81 7.79
N TYR A 350 -2.71 10.23 7.19
CA TYR A 350 -4.06 9.71 7.39
C TYR A 350 -4.61 9.17 6.08
N TYR A 351 -5.52 8.22 6.18
CA TYR A 351 -6.21 7.64 5.04
C TYR A 351 -7.71 7.68 5.27
N ALA A 352 -8.42 8.23 4.30
CA ALA A 352 -9.86 8.21 4.20
C ALA A 352 -10.27 7.21 3.10
N LEU A 353 -11.15 6.28 3.44
CA LEU A 353 -11.72 5.30 2.52
C LEU A 353 -13.22 5.54 2.41
N VAL A 354 -13.74 5.62 1.19
CA VAL A 354 -15.18 5.67 0.91
C VAL A 354 -15.51 4.56 -0.08
N ASP A 355 -16.37 3.61 0.32
CA ASP A 355 -16.92 2.59 -0.56
C ASP A 355 -17.60 3.25 -1.76
N CYS A 356 -17.22 2.84 -2.97
CA CYS A 356 -17.67 3.45 -4.21
C CYS A 356 -19.15 3.21 -4.53
N GLU A 357 -19.80 2.22 -3.92
CA GLU A 357 -21.21 1.88 -4.13
C GLU A 357 -22.08 2.34 -2.95
N THR A 358 -21.67 2.06 -1.72
CA THR A 358 -22.50 2.27 -0.52
C THR A 358 -22.20 3.57 0.20
N GLY A 359 -21.01 4.14 -0.02
CA GLY A 359 -20.50 5.29 0.72
C GLY A 359 -20.10 4.98 2.17
N ASP A 360 -19.95 3.71 2.52
CA ASP A 360 -19.35 3.31 3.80
C ASP A 360 -17.98 3.96 3.95
N PHE A 361 -17.74 4.57 5.11
CA PHE A 361 -16.59 5.43 5.33
C PHE A 361 -15.69 4.90 6.43
N SER A 362 -14.39 5.08 6.26
CA SER A 362 -13.41 4.78 7.29
C SER A 362 -12.27 5.79 7.24
N PHE A 363 -11.86 6.25 8.42
CA PHE A 363 -10.78 7.21 8.59
C PHE A 363 -9.82 6.71 9.67
N TYR A 364 -8.52 6.72 9.36
CA TYR A 364 -7.48 6.24 10.25
C TYR A 364 -6.13 6.88 9.94
N SER A 365 -5.24 6.80 10.91
CA SER A 365 -3.86 7.25 10.79
C SER A 365 -2.90 6.08 10.62
N GLN A 366 -1.82 6.27 9.88
CA GLN A 366 -0.68 5.35 9.94
C GLN A 366 0.05 5.50 11.28
N SER A 367 0.48 4.40 11.92
CA SER A 367 1.31 4.50 13.12
C SER A 367 2.68 5.12 12.77
N SER A 368 3.31 5.76 13.75
CA SER A 368 4.55 6.53 13.62
C SER A 368 5.79 5.64 13.42
N GLY A 369 5.81 4.84 12.35
CA GLY A 369 7.02 4.25 11.80
C GLY A 369 7.56 5.18 10.70
N ASP A 370 8.41 6.12 11.11
CA ASP A 370 9.29 6.96 10.28
C ASP A 370 8.69 7.59 9.01
N ILE A 371 7.85 8.61 9.20
CA ILE A 371 7.54 9.57 8.13
C ILE A 371 8.41 10.82 8.34
N ASN A 372 9.66 10.77 7.90
CA ASN A 372 10.47 11.98 7.69
C ASN A 372 10.34 12.40 6.21
N LEU A 373 9.38 13.29 5.93
CA LEU A 373 9.15 13.84 4.58
C LEU A 373 10.41 14.50 3.98
#